data_AF-A0A963UWP6-F1
#
_entry.id   AF-A0A963UWP6-F1
#
_cell.length_a   1.000
_cell.length_b   1.000
_cell.length_c   1.000
_cell.angle_alpha   90.00
_cell.angle_beta   90.00
_cell.angle_gamma   90.00
#
_symmetry.space_group_name_H-M   'P 1'
#
loop_
_entity.id
_entity.type
_entity.pdbx_description
1 polymer ?
#
loop_
_entity_poly.entity_id
_entity_poly.type
_entity_poly.pdbx_seq_one_letter_code
_entity_poly.pdbx_strand_id
1 'polypeptide(L)'
;GGVASDNGSGSSRSLIRTGVWKTYVAGCDLFITDDSQPVLSPIKTPAMMGYTLNMHSNAMEGGAYGVSVAGNWSQTPMLSSSVHNMIIDGNIHLGAYRTIASVEALATGLTIRNNLFVQPSGTCRINGCRGFVLLERHPSANPEVDAAPIMIYNNTIWFDRTAAENHLYGGTAPTPEIQQHNTDPGKTDGVFPNVSEHNNIMHQPNFVTTDPETPVIGFAPLSETVLWAPRNTGFRSPTTFVLDTAYATPVNALKDSKPQTGSAALGAAITGSVSYMDILGTPRPARADKGAWVA
;
A
#
# COMPACT_ATOMS: atom_id res chain seq x y z
N GLY A 1 -2.62 -9.69 -29.37
CA GLY A 1 -1.66 -9.08 -28.43
C GLY A 1 -0.96 -10.20 -27.71
N GLY A 2 0.35 -10.35 -27.93
CA GLY A 2 1.15 -11.36 -27.24
C GLY A 2 1.63 -10.83 -25.90
N VAL A 3 1.26 -11.51 -24.81
CA VAL A 3 1.88 -11.28 -23.50
C VAL A 3 3.21 -12.03 -23.51
N ALA A 4 4.31 -11.29 -23.49
CA ALA A 4 5.64 -11.87 -23.33
C ALA A 4 5.82 -12.32 -21.87
N SER A 5 5.74 -13.63 -21.61
CA SER A 5 6.26 -14.22 -20.37
C SER A 5 7.76 -14.48 -20.55
N ASP A 6 8.58 -13.52 -20.14
CA ASP A 6 10.02 -13.75 -20.02
C ASP A 6 10.27 -14.72 -18.85
N ASN A 7 10.79 -15.92 -19.15
CA ASN A 7 11.10 -16.97 -18.20
C ASN A 7 12.53 -16.88 -17.61
N GLY A 8 13.22 -15.75 -17.76
CA GLY A 8 14.52 -15.50 -17.13
C GLY A 8 14.48 -15.58 -15.59
N SER A 9 15.40 -16.36 -15.05
CA SER A 9 15.63 -16.67 -13.62
C SER A 9 16.32 -15.55 -12.83
N GLY A 10 15.95 -14.30 -13.09
CA GLY A 10 16.52 -13.15 -12.40
C GLY A 10 15.56 -11.98 -12.33
N SER A 11 15.15 -11.61 -11.11
CA SER A 11 14.51 -10.35 -10.71
C SER A 11 12.99 -10.20 -10.96
N SER A 12 12.27 -9.87 -9.87
CA SER A 12 10.85 -9.45 -9.67
C SER A 12 10.01 -9.01 -10.90
N ARG A 13 9.04 -9.82 -11.35
CA ARG A 13 8.08 -9.60 -12.46
C ARG A 13 6.80 -8.84 -12.07
N SER A 14 6.88 -7.54 -11.86
CA SER A 14 5.69 -6.68 -11.76
C SER A 14 4.92 -6.56 -13.09
N LEU A 15 3.62 -6.23 -13.04
CA LEU A 15 2.77 -6.05 -14.23
C LEU A 15 3.28 -4.89 -15.10
N ILE A 16 3.62 -3.77 -14.46
CA ILE A 16 4.29 -2.64 -15.10
C ILE A 16 5.67 -2.45 -14.47
N ARG A 17 6.68 -2.36 -15.33
CA ARG A 17 8.05 -1.99 -14.99
C ARG A 17 8.45 -0.78 -15.81
N THR A 18 9.08 0.20 -15.17
CA THR A 18 9.69 1.32 -15.89
C THR A 18 11.15 1.46 -15.48
N GLY A 19 11.98 1.94 -16.41
CA GLY A 19 13.42 2.16 -16.23
C GLY A 19 13.86 3.54 -16.72
N VAL A 20 12.91 4.48 -16.80
CA VAL A 20 13.11 5.84 -17.34
C VAL A 20 13.02 6.87 -16.22
N TRP A 21 13.78 7.96 -16.27
CA TRP A 21 13.89 8.96 -15.19
C TRP A 21 12.58 9.60 -14.72
N LYS A 22 11.54 9.58 -15.56
CA LYS A 22 10.23 10.13 -15.24
C LYS A 22 9.16 9.12 -15.67
N THR A 23 8.35 8.71 -14.71
CA THR A 23 7.21 7.82 -14.96
C THR A 23 5.92 8.49 -14.54
N TYR A 24 4.95 8.42 -15.42
CA TYR A 24 3.58 8.88 -15.19
C TYR A 24 2.63 7.72 -15.44
N VAL A 25 1.82 7.37 -14.43
CA VAL A 25 0.83 6.30 -14.52
C VAL A 25 -0.50 6.86 -14.05
N ALA A 26 -1.47 6.95 -14.95
CA ALA A 26 -2.74 7.57 -14.66
C ALA A 26 -3.92 6.84 -15.29
N GLY A 27 -5.04 6.75 -14.56
CA GLY A 27 -6.29 6.23 -15.11
C GLY A 27 -6.23 4.76 -15.53
N CYS A 28 -5.36 3.96 -14.91
CA CYS A 28 -5.17 2.55 -15.25
C CYS A 28 -5.94 1.61 -14.32
N ASP A 29 -6.48 0.54 -14.89
CA ASP A 29 -6.95 -0.64 -14.16
C ASP A 29 -5.87 -1.73 -14.21
N LEU A 30 -5.32 -2.10 -13.07
CA LEU A 30 -4.18 -3.01 -12.95
C LEU A 30 -4.54 -4.18 -12.04
N PHE A 31 -4.42 -5.41 -12.54
CA PHE A 31 -4.77 -6.61 -11.81
C PHE A 31 -3.67 -7.65 -11.91
N ILE A 32 -3.30 -8.25 -10.78
CA ILE A 32 -2.36 -9.36 -10.74
C ILE A 32 -2.78 -10.40 -9.70
N THR A 33 -2.76 -11.67 -10.09
CA THR A 33 -3.02 -12.81 -9.17
C THR A 33 -1.73 -13.45 -8.65
N ASP A 34 -0.57 -12.89 -9.01
CA ASP A 34 0.74 -13.36 -8.57
C ASP A 34 0.95 -13.00 -7.09
N ASP A 35 1.51 -13.94 -6.34
CA ASP A 35 1.71 -13.91 -4.91
C ASP A 35 3.10 -13.35 -4.51
N SER A 36 3.96 -13.09 -5.48
CA SER A 36 5.36 -12.74 -5.25
C SER A 36 5.73 -11.35 -5.77
N GLN A 37 4.84 -10.71 -6.53
CA GLN A 37 5.17 -9.51 -7.30
C GLN A 37 4.30 -8.32 -6.93
N PRO A 38 4.86 -7.10 -7.02
CA PRO A 38 4.05 -5.89 -6.92
C PRO A 38 3.22 -5.69 -8.20
N VAL A 39 2.08 -4.99 -8.11
CA VAL A 39 1.31 -4.59 -9.30
C VAL A 39 2.16 -3.63 -10.15
N LEU A 40 2.69 -2.56 -9.53
CA LEU A 40 3.57 -1.59 -10.17
C LEU A 40 4.94 -1.55 -9.48
N SER A 41 6.02 -1.65 -10.27
CA SER A 41 7.39 -1.41 -9.81
C SER A 41 8.05 -0.39 -10.74
N PRO A 42 7.95 0.91 -10.42
CA PRO A 42 8.45 1.98 -11.30
C PRO A 42 9.97 2.14 -11.20
N ILE A 43 10.59 1.62 -10.14
CA ILE A 43 12.05 1.61 -10.00
C ILE A 43 12.50 0.17 -10.04
N LYS A 44 13.41 -0.13 -10.98
CA LYS A 44 14.18 -1.36 -10.93
C LYS A 44 15.53 -1.24 -11.62
N THR A 45 16.47 -0.61 -10.92
CA THR A 45 17.92 -0.56 -11.20
C THR A 45 18.40 -0.03 -12.56
N PRO A 46 19.59 0.62 -12.60
CA PRO A 46 20.40 1.05 -11.44
C PRO A 46 19.76 2.26 -10.72
N ALA A 47 20.29 2.62 -9.55
CA ALA A 47 19.83 3.77 -8.79
C ALA A 47 19.82 5.04 -9.64
N MET A 48 18.69 5.72 -9.67
CA MET A 48 18.49 6.93 -10.46
C MET A 48 18.17 8.07 -9.50
N MET A 49 19.20 8.81 -9.09
CA MET A 49 19.01 10.04 -8.33
C MET A 49 18.06 10.98 -9.07
N GLY A 50 17.08 11.53 -8.35
CA GLY A 50 16.11 12.46 -8.93
C GLY A 50 15.02 11.79 -9.78
N TYR A 51 14.88 10.46 -9.73
CA TYR A 51 13.75 9.79 -10.37
C TYR A 51 12.43 10.42 -9.92
N THR A 52 11.56 10.72 -10.89
CA THR A 52 10.23 11.29 -10.62
C THR A 52 9.14 10.28 -10.95
N LEU A 53 8.27 10.02 -10.00
CA LEU A 53 7.04 9.26 -10.20
C LEU A 53 5.83 10.15 -9.92
N ASN A 54 4.88 10.17 -10.84
CA ASN A 54 3.54 10.66 -10.57
C ASN A 54 2.54 9.57 -10.94
N MET A 55 1.87 9.04 -9.92
CA MET A 55 0.87 8.00 -10.05
C MET A 55 -0.45 8.50 -9.51
N HIS A 56 -1.49 8.56 -10.35
CA HIS A 56 -2.80 8.98 -9.89
C HIS A 56 -4.00 8.32 -10.55
N SER A 57 -5.11 8.27 -9.84
CA SER A 57 -6.39 7.80 -10.39
C SER A 57 -6.32 6.38 -10.97
N ASN A 58 -5.50 5.50 -10.39
CA ASN A 58 -5.40 4.10 -10.80
C ASN A 58 -6.19 3.20 -9.85
N ALA A 59 -6.75 2.13 -10.39
CA ALA A 59 -7.38 1.04 -9.65
C ALA A 59 -6.48 -0.19 -9.72
N MET A 60 -6.11 -0.74 -8.56
CA MET A 60 -5.23 -1.88 -8.43
C MET A 60 -5.90 -3.01 -7.65
N GLU A 61 -5.66 -4.25 -8.04
CA GLU A 61 -6.06 -5.43 -7.28
C GLU A 61 -4.97 -6.51 -7.25
N GLY A 62 -4.69 -6.99 -6.05
CA GLY A 62 -3.80 -8.12 -5.79
C GLY A 62 -2.33 -7.73 -5.57
N GLY A 63 -1.43 -8.64 -5.93
CA GLY A 63 0.02 -8.47 -5.73
C GLY A 63 0.48 -8.61 -4.28
N ALA A 64 1.78 -8.89 -4.12
CA ALA A 64 2.45 -8.79 -2.83
C ALA A 64 2.49 -7.32 -2.34
N TYR A 65 2.60 -6.39 -3.29
CA TYR A 65 2.45 -4.95 -3.07
C TYR A 65 1.59 -4.32 -4.16
N GLY A 66 0.83 -3.26 -3.85
CA GLY A 66 0.20 -2.45 -4.90
C GLY A 66 1.28 -1.72 -5.70
N VAL A 67 2.09 -0.93 -5.01
CA VAL A 67 3.24 -0.22 -5.58
C VAL A 67 4.49 -0.57 -4.78
N SER A 68 5.55 -0.97 -5.46
CA SER A 68 6.87 -1.16 -4.85
C SER A 68 7.84 -0.16 -5.46
N VAL A 69 8.16 0.87 -4.67
CA VAL A 69 9.20 1.85 -4.95
C VAL A 69 10.48 1.35 -4.31
N ALA A 70 11.14 0.43 -5.00
CA ALA A 70 12.30 -0.27 -4.49
C ALA A 70 13.44 -0.31 -5.51
N GLY A 71 14.67 -0.01 -5.08
CA GLY A 71 15.85 -0.49 -5.81
C GLY A 71 15.90 -2.03 -5.79
N ASN A 72 16.57 -2.65 -6.75
CA ASN A 72 16.70 -4.12 -6.77
C ASN A 72 17.58 -4.60 -5.61
N TRP A 73 17.01 -5.42 -4.74
CA TRP A 73 17.65 -6.03 -3.56
C TRP A 73 18.89 -6.86 -3.88
N SER A 74 18.98 -7.44 -5.08
CA SER A 74 20.02 -8.42 -5.42
C SER A 74 21.28 -7.83 -6.06
N GLN A 75 21.42 -6.50 -6.15
CA GLN A 75 22.55 -5.85 -6.83
C GLN A 75 23.47 -5.12 -5.85
N THR A 76 24.29 -5.89 -5.11
CA THR A 76 25.49 -5.39 -4.42
C THR A 76 26.61 -5.10 -5.44
N PRO A 77 27.42 -4.02 -5.32
CA PRO A 77 27.41 -2.95 -4.31
C PRO A 77 26.52 -1.75 -4.72
N MET A 78 25.77 -1.86 -5.82
CA MET A 78 24.90 -0.80 -6.36
C MET A 78 23.54 -0.69 -5.65
N LEU A 79 23.49 -1.06 -4.36
CA LEU A 79 22.41 -0.76 -3.43
C LEU A 79 22.40 0.75 -3.11
N SER A 80 22.38 1.58 -4.14
CA SER A 80 22.15 3.01 -3.97
C SER A 80 20.65 3.17 -3.85
N SER A 81 20.15 3.14 -2.62
CA SER A 81 18.97 3.95 -2.33
C SER A 81 19.26 5.36 -2.84
N SER A 82 18.34 5.98 -3.57
CA SER A 82 18.50 7.35 -4.03
C SER A 82 17.31 8.20 -3.60
N VAL A 83 17.57 9.50 -3.42
CA VAL A 83 16.49 10.46 -3.20
C VAL A 83 15.67 10.53 -4.49
N HIS A 84 14.41 10.14 -4.40
CA HIS A 84 13.42 10.26 -5.47
C HIS A 84 12.40 11.33 -5.11
N ASN A 85 11.66 11.79 -6.11
CA ASN A 85 10.52 12.69 -5.93
C ASN A 85 9.27 11.98 -6.43
N MET A 86 8.51 11.38 -5.51
CA MET A 86 7.39 10.52 -5.86
C MET A 86 6.09 11.01 -5.26
N ILE A 87 5.04 10.93 -6.06
CA ILE A 87 3.67 11.21 -5.65
C ILE A 87 2.80 10.03 -6.06
N ILE A 88 2.14 9.44 -5.07
CA ILE A 88 1.08 8.43 -5.22
C ILE A 88 -0.20 9.08 -4.69
N ASP A 89 -1.04 9.56 -5.60
CA ASP A 89 -2.18 10.43 -5.29
C ASP A 89 -3.49 9.87 -5.87
N GLY A 90 -4.52 9.69 -5.05
CA GLY A 90 -5.84 9.36 -5.61
C GLY A 90 -5.96 7.97 -6.23
N ASN A 91 -5.21 6.98 -5.74
CA ASN A 91 -5.27 5.59 -6.22
C ASN A 91 -6.12 4.72 -5.30
N ILE A 92 -6.69 3.66 -5.85
CA ILE A 92 -7.42 2.63 -5.11
C ILE A 92 -6.63 1.33 -5.21
N HIS A 93 -6.39 0.67 -4.07
CA HIS A 93 -5.79 -0.65 -4.05
C HIS A 93 -6.62 -1.61 -3.22
N LEU A 94 -7.02 -2.72 -3.84
CA LEU A 94 -7.62 -3.86 -3.19
C LEU A 94 -6.58 -4.97 -3.02
N GLY A 95 -6.20 -5.26 -1.78
CA GLY A 95 -5.34 -6.40 -1.47
C GLY A 95 -6.03 -7.73 -1.74
N ALA A 96 -5.22 -8.80 -1.76
CA ALA A 96 -5.67 -10.18 -1.95
C ALA A 96 -5.09 -11.09 -0.85
N TYR A 97 -5.18 -12.41 -1.05
CA TYR A 97 -4.68 -13.44 -0.12
C TYR A 97 -3.18 -13.36 0.21
N ARG A 98 -2.42 -12.49 -0.46
CA ARG A 98 -0.97 -12.38 -0.29
C ARG A 98 -0.43 -10.96 -0.08
N THR A 99 -1.27 -9.95 -0.16
CA THR A 99 -0.82 -8.56 -0.06
C THR A 99 -0.15 -8.31 1.29
N ILE A 100 1.12 -7.88 1.21
CA ILE A 100 1.99 -7.50 2.33
C ILE A 100 1.80 -6.04 2.66
N ALA A 101 1.75 -5.19 1.63
CA ALA A 101 1.47 -3.77 1.78
C ALA A 101 0.79 -3.19 0.54
N SER A 102 0.19 -2.01 0.66
CA SER A 102 -0.31 -1.29 -0.52
C SER A 102 0.81 -0.51 -1.20
N VAL A 103 1.68 0.10 -0.41
CA VAL A 103 2.89 0.75 -0.87
C VAL A 103 4.08 0.21 -0.09
N GLU A 104 5.08 -0.28 -0.80
CA GLU A 104 6.41 -0.54 -0.28
C GLU A 104 7.34 0.56 -0.81
N ALA A 105 8.11 1.17 0.08
CA ALA A 105 9.12 2.16 -0.27
C ALA A 105 10.44 1.81 0.43
N LEU A 106 11.47 1.50 -0.36
CA LEU A 106 12.81 1.28 0.16
C LEU A 106 13.59 2.57 0.05
N ALA A 107 13.83 3.20 1.21
CA ALA A 107 14.64 4.40 1.39
C ALA A 107 14.45 5.43 0.27
N THR A 108 13.42 6.28 0.37
CA THR A 108 13.24 7.40 -0.56
C THR A 108 12.24 8.47 -0.09
N GLY A 109 12.29 9.65 -0.72
CA GLY A 109 11.30 10.71 -0.56
C GLY A 109 10.02 10.40 -1.34
N LEU A 110 8.87 10.51 -0.67
CA LEU A 110 7.59 10.06 -1.19
C LEU A 110 6.44 10.81 -0.54
N THR A 111 5.46 11.20 -1.35
CA THR A 111 4.14 11.64 -0.90
C THR A 111 3.08 10.60 -1.27
N ILE A 112 2.37 10.09 -0.27
CA ILE A 112 1.22 9.20 -0.43
C ILE A 112 -0.01 9.94 0.07
N ARG A 113 -0.93 10.30 -0.81
CA ARG A 113 -2.13 11.04 -0.41
C ARG A 113 -3.39 10.66 -1.17
N ASN A 114 -4.56 10.91 -0.57
CA ASN A 114 -5.86 10.66 -1.19
C ASN A 114 -6.07 9.22 -1.68
N ASN A 115 -5.32 8.23 -1.19
CA ASN A 115 -5.48 6.86 -1.65
C ASN A 115 -6.48 6.10 -0.77
N LEU A 116 -7.20 5.17 -1.39
CA LEU A 116 -8.00 4.17 -0.69
C LEU A 116 -7.27 2.84 -0.74
N PHE A 117 -6.94 2.29 0.43
CA PHE A 117 -6.32 0.99 0.55
C PHE A 117 -7.24 0.05 1.33
N VAL A 118 -7.62 -1.06 0.71
CA VAL A 118 -8.53 -2.04 1.30
C VAL A 118 -7.83 -3.40 1.37
N GLN A 119 -7.68 -3.92 2.58
CA GLN A 119 -7.30 -5.31 2.80
C GLN A 119 -8.56 -6.11 3.16
N PRO A 120 -9.07 -6.96 2.26
CA PRO A 120 -10.30 -7.72 2.50
C PRO A 120 -10.12 -8.78 3.59
N SER A 121 -11.23 -9.21 4.18
CA SER A 121 -11.32 -10.43 4.98
C SER A 121 -10.94 -11.66 4.16
N GLY A 122 -10.74 -12.78 4.85
CA GLY A 122 -10.26 -14.01 4.27
C GLY A 122 -8.79 -14.29 4.62
N THR A 123 -8.50 -15.58 4.70
CA THR A 123 -7.20 -16.11 5.13
C THR A 123 -6.08 -15.62 4.23
N CYS A 124 -5.04 -15.03 4.83
CA CYS A 124 -3.79 -14.83 4.10
C CYS A 124 -3.12 -16.19 3.85
N ARG A 125 -2.57 -16.40 2.67
CA ARG A 125 -1.87 -17.65 2.33
C ARG A 125 -0.51 -17.75 3.00
N ILE A 126 0.24 -16.66 2.97
CA ILE A 126 1.58 -16.56 3.54
C ILE A 126 1.91 -15.10 3.76
N ASN A 127 2.63 -14.79 4.85
CA ASN A 127 3.12 -13.46 5.20
C ASN A 127 2.01 -12.40 5.10
N GLY A 128 1.10 -12.40 6.08
CA GLY A 128 0.01 -11.43 6.20
C GLY A 128 0.43 -9.98 5.97
N CYS A 129 -0.56 -9.12 5.75
CA CYS A 129 -0.35 -7.70 5.50
C CYS A 129 0.41 -7.08 6.67
N ARG A 130 1.64 -6.66 6.43
CA ARG A 130 2.56 -6.09 7.42
C ARG A 130 2.21 -4.65 7.72
N GLY A 131 1.83 -3.89 6.70
CA GLY A 131 1.44 -2.50 6.86
C GLY A 131 0.83 -2.01 5.55
N PHE A 132 0.07 -0.92 5.58
CA PHE A 132 -0.46 -0.36 4.33
C PHE A 132 0.59 0.43 3.56
N VAL A 133 1.45 1.12 4.31
CA VAL A 133 2.70 1.70 3.81
C VAL A 133 3.82 1.04 4.58
N LEU A 134 4.71 0.37 3.87
CA LEU A 134 5.90 -0.28 4.42
C LEU A 134 7.13 0.51 3.97
N LEU A 135 7.76 1.19 4.92
CA LEU A 135 9.00 1.93 4.72
C LEU A 135 10.15 1.05 5.18
N GLU A 136 10.97 0.58 4.25
CA GLU A 136 12.09 -0.31 4.57
C GLU A 136 13.43 0.40 4.40
N ARG A 137 14.28 0.32 5.43
CA ARG A 137 15.64 0.83 5.38
C ARG A 137 16.63 -0.29 5.08
N HIS A 138 17.46 -0.08 4.06
CA HIS A 138 18.55 -0.99 3.72
C HIS A 138 19.81 -0.63 4.55
N PRO A 139 20.60 -1.60 5.06
CA PRO A 139 21.79 -1.32 5.88
C PRO A 139 22.83 -0.41 5.22
N SER A 140 22.89 -0.43 3.89
CA SER A 140 23.79 0.39 3.07
C SER A 140 23.15 1.68 2.53
N ALA A 141 21.97 2.08 3.03
CA ALA A 141 21.31 3.29 2.57
C ALA A 141 22.14 4.55 2.89
N ASN A 142 22.17 5.49 1.96
CA ASN A 142 22.83 6.79 2.16
C ASN A 142 22.01 7.64 3.16
N PRO A 143 22.63 8.28 4.17
CA PRO A 143 21.93 9.15 5.12
C PRO A 143 21.04 10.23 4.49
N GLU A 144 21.40 10.76 3.31
CA GLU A 144 20.56 11.72 2.57
C GLU A 144 19.20 11.15 2.18
N VAL A 145 19.16 9.84 1.96
CA VAL A 145 17.98 9.12 1.54
C VAL A 145 17.10 8.76 2.72
N ASP A 146 17.71 8.42 3.86
CA ASP A 146 17.00 8.27 5.13
C ASP A 146 16.36 9.61 5.55
N ALA A 147 17.03 10.74 5.27
CA ALA A 147 16.53 12.08 5.56
C ALA A 147 15.52 12.64 4.54
N ALA A 148 15.25 11.93 3.44
CA ALA A 148 14.30 12.41 2.44
C ALA A 148 12.88 12.49 3.04
N PRO A 149 12.10 13.54 2.74
CA PRO A 149 10.79 13.73 3.35
C PRO A 149 9.79 12.70 2.85
N ILE A 150 9.08 12.08 3.81
CA ILE A 150 7.99 11.15 3.55
C ILE A 150 6.71 11.74 4.15
N MET A 151 5.71 11.97 3.30
CA MET A 151 4.43 12.54 3.71
C MET A 151 3.30 11.58 3.38
N ILE A 152 2.52 11.19 4.38
CA ILE A 152 1.41 10.25 4.22
C ILE A 152 0.15 10.91 4.79
N TYR A 153 -0.74 11.40 3.94
CA TYR A 153 -1.90 12.15 4.43
C TYR A 153 -3.18 12.02 3.61
N ASN A 154 -4.34 12.21 4.26
CA ASN A 154 -5.65 12.06 3.63
C ASN A 154 -5.85 10.71 2.91
N ASN A 155 -5.25 9.63 3.38
CA ASN A 155 -5.55 8.29 2.87
C ASN A 155 -6.66 7.64 3.71
N THR A 156 -7.50 6.81 3.09
CA THR A 156 -8.43 5.94 3.81
C THR A 156 -7.92 4.51 3.75
N ILE A 157 -7.76 3.92 4.92
CA ILE A 157 -7.24 2.58 5.09
C ILE A 157 -8.33 1.74 5.73
N TRP A 158 -8.71 0.65 5.05
CA TRP A 158 -9.72 -0.29 5.49
C TRP A 158 -9.12 -1.69 5.60
N PHE A 159 -9.28 -2.32 6.76
CA PHE A 159 -8.72 -3.64 7.05
C PHE A 159 -9.78 -4.56 7.63
N ASP A 160 -10.24 -5.52 6.85
CA ASP A 160 -11.34 -6.42 7.21
C ASP A 160 -10.88 -7.77 7.79
N ARG A 161 -9.58 -8.10 7.75
CA ARG A 161 -9.09 -9.36 8.34
C ARG A 161 -9.14 -9.30 9.87
N THR A 162 -9.39 -10.45 10.47
CA THR A 162 -9.06 -10.73 11.87
C THR A 162 -7.56 -10.94 12.05
N ALA A 163 -7.09 -10.92 13.31
CA ALA A 163 -5.69 -11.27 13.61
C ALA A 163 -5.33 -12.69 13.17
N ALA A 164 -6.26 -13.65 13.30
CA ALA A 164 -6.07 -15.03 12.84
C ALA A 164 -5.93 -15.13 11.31
N GLU A 165 -6.73 -14.36 10.58
CA GLU A 165 -6.66 -14.31 9.12
C GLU A 165 -5.40 -13.59 8.62
N ASN A 166 -4.82 -12.67 9.39
CA ASN A 166 -3.60 -11.94 9.05
C ASN A 166 -2.33 -12.52 9.68
N HIS A 167 -2.15 -13.84 9.62
CA HIS A 167 -1.00 -14.49 10.26
C HIS A 167 0.31 -14.33 9.46
N LEU A 168 1.43 -14.22 10.19
CA LEU A 168 2.77 -14.40 9.63
C LEU A 168 3.17 -15.88 9.75
N TYR A 169 3.92 -16.42 8.80
CA TYR A 169 4.45 -17.78 8.94
C TYR A 169 5.38 -17.83 10.17
N GLY A 170 4.97 -18.52 11.23
CA GLY A 170 5.76 -18.70 12.45
C GLY A 170 5.78 -17.51 13.43
N GLY A 171 4.83 -16.58 13.38
CA GLY A 171 4.83 -15.41 14.28
C GLY A 171 3.47 -14.76 14.50
N THR A 172 3.48 -13.70 15.31
CA THR A 172 2.31 -12.86 15.62
C THR A 172 1.81 -12.14 14.38
N ALA A 173 0.49 -11.94 14.28
CA ALA A 173 -0.11 -11.13 13.23
C ALA A 173 0.48 -9.71 13.26
N PRO A 174 1.08 -9.22 12.15
CA PRO A 174 1.58 -7.87 12.11
C PRO A 174 0.43 -6.86 12.18
N THR A 175 0.64 -5.76 12.89
CA THR A 175 -0.32 -4.67 13.02
C THR A 175 -0.34 -3.85 11.73
N PRO A 176 -1.47 -3.78 11.00
CA PRO A 176 -1.53 -3.17 9.68
C PRO A 176 -1.63 -1.65 9.80
N GLU A 177 -0.50 -1.04 10.10
CA GLU A 177 -0.30 0.40 10.24
C GLU A 177 0.65 0.91 9.15
N ILE A 178 1.04 2.17 9.23
CA ILE A 178 2.21 2.68 8.52
C ILE A 178 3.42 2.16 9.30
N GLN A 179 4.19 1.27 8.70
CA GLN A 179 5.30 0.60 9.36
C GLN A 179 6.64 1.11 8.82
N GLN A 180 7.57 1.34 9.74
CA GLN A 180 8.98 1.51 9.42
C GLN A 180 9.72 0.25 9.87
N HIS A 181 10.38 -0.40 8.93
CA HIS A 181 11.12 -1.63 9.19
C HIS A 181 12.60 -1.43 8.92
N ASN A 182 13.44 -1.79 9.89
CA ASN A 182 14.88 -1.80 9.74
C ASN A 182 15.38 -3.21 9.38
N THR A 183 15.99 -3.36 8.21
CA THR A 183 16.57 -4.65 7.81
C THR A 183 18.02 -4.83 8.25
N ASP A 184 18.59 -3.86 8.99
CA ASP A 184 19.94 -3.88 9.56
C ASP A 184 20.00 -4.65 10.90
N PRO A 185 20.70 -5.80 10.96
CA PRO A 185 20.81 -6.58 12.20
C PRO A 185 21.53 -5.79 13.29
N GLY A 186 20.78 -5.26 14.26
CA GLY A 186 21.33 -4.56 15.44
C GLY A 186 20.92 -3.11 15.60
N LYS A 187 20.05 -2.57 14.73
CA LYS A 187 19.43 -1.25 14.92
C LYS A 187 17.93 -1.42 15.15
N THR A 188 17.38 -0.68 16.11
CA THR A 188 15.94 -0.66 16.40
C THR A 188 15.15 0.04 15.29
N ASP A 189 13.85 -0.24 15.21
CA ASP A 189 12.90 0.42 14.31
C ASP A 189 12.72 1.91 14.65
N GLY A 190 12.22 2.71 13.69
CA GLY A 190 12.18 4.18 13.75
C GLY A 190 13.31 4.84 12.97
N VAL A 191 13.46 4.45 11.70
CA VAL A 191 14.69 4.68 10.95
C VAL A 191 14.66 5.93 10.08
N PHE A 192 13.47 6.36 9.66
CA PHE A 192 13.29 7.53 8.82
C PHE A 192 12.95 8.73 9.72
N PRO A 193 13.88 9.69 9.92
CA PRO A 193 13.65 10.84 10.79
C PRO A 193 12.57 11.80 10.30
N ASN A 194 12.22 11.77 9.00
CA ASN A 194 11.35 12.75 8.36
C ASN A 194 10.06 12.13 7.78
N VAL A 195 9.39 11.30 8.57
CA VAL A 195 8.05 10.76 8.24
C VAL A 195 6.98 11.60 8.92
N SER A 196 5.98 12.03 8.15
CA SER A 196 4.82 12.75 8.65
C SER A 196 3.51 12.06 8.24
N GLU A 197 2.63 11.86 9.21
CA GLU A 197 1.34 11.20 9.03
C GLU A 197 0.22 12.13 9.48
N HIS A 198 -0.61 12.58 8.55
CA HIS A 198 -1.65 13.57 8.86
C HIS A 198 -2.99 13.17 8.24
N ASN A 199 -4.08 13.35 8.99
CA ASN A 199 -5.44 13.31 8.41
C ASN A 199 -5.81 12.03 7.64
N ASN A 200 -5.15 10.90 7.92
CA ASN A 200 -5.55 9.59 7.43
C ASN A 200 -6.73 9.03 8.24
N ILE A 201 -7.51 8.14 7.64
CA ILE A 201 -8.47 7.27 8.33
C ILE A 201 -7.89 5.88 8.37
N MET A 202 -7.85 5.29 9.56
CA MET A 202 -7.62 3.86 9.76
C MET A 202 -8.94 3.25 10.26
N HIS A 203 -9.42 2.21 9.57
CA HIS A 203 -10.64 1.50 9.94
C HIS A 203 -10.38 -0.01 9.93
N GLN A 204 -10.41 -0.64 11.10
CA GLN A 204 -10.09 -2.05 11.30
C GLN A 204 -11.16 -2.70 12.22
N PRO A 205 -12.38 -2.96 11.71
CA PRO A 205 -13.51 -3.41 12.54
C PRO A 205 -13.32 -4.82 13.11
N ASN A 206 -12.53 -5.67 12.44
CA ASN A 206 -12.36 -7.07 12.82
C ASN A 206 -10.97 -7.40 13.38
N PHE A 207 -10.04 -6.44 13.33
CA PHE A 207 -8.65 -6.67 13.73
C PHE A 207 -8.43 -6.29 15.18
N VAL A 208 -8.14 -7.31 16.00
CA VAL A 208 -7.91 -7.17 17.43
C VAL A 208 -6.67 -7.99 17.77
N THR A 209 -5.57 -7.34 18.15
CA THR A 209 -4.27 -8.01 18.38
C THR A 209 -3.83 -8.05 19.83
N THR A 210 -4.30 -7.14 20.71
CA THR A 210 -3.97 -7.15 22.15
C THR A 210 -5.02 -6.41 23.01
N ASP A 211 -4.99 -6.66 24.32
CA ASP A 211 -5.81 -6.07 25.39
C ASP A 211 -5.40 -4.61 25.69
N PRO A 212 -6.33 -3.63 25.71
CA PRO A 212 -7.77 -3.79 25.51
C PRO A 212 -8.16 -4.03 24.06
N GLU A 213 -8.99 -5.05 23.88
CA GLU A 213 -9.57 -5.54 22.63
C GLU A 213 -10.47 -4.52 21.94
N THR A 214 -9.91 -3.45 21.38
CA THR A 214 -10.71 -2.39 20.75
C THR A 214 -10.42 -2.33 19.26
N PRO A 215 -11.38 -2.72 18.41
CA PRO A 215 -11.33 -2.45 16.99
C PRO A 215 -11.07 -0.98 16.69
N VAL A 216 -10.30 -0.70 15.64
CA VAL A 216 -10.03 0.69 15.23
C VAL A 216 -11.20 1.19 14.39
N ILE A 217 -12.23 1.73 15.05
CA ILE A 217 -13.46 2.19 14.39
C ILE A 217 -13.82 3.65 14.68
N GLY A 218 -12.88 4.44 15.23
CA GLY A 218 -13.13 5.79 15.73
C GLY A 218 -13.64 6.83 14.71
N PHE A 219 -13.58 6.52 13.41
CA PHE A 219 -14.07 7.38 12.33
C PHE A 219 -15.36 6.87 11.66
N ALA A 220 -15.99 5.80 12.18
CA ALA A 220 -17.29 5.34 11.71
C ALA A 220 -18.41 6.37 11.98
N PRO A 221 -19.55 6.34 11.25
CA PRO A 221 -19.84 5.46 10.12
C PRO A 221 -19.09 5.85 8.84
N LEU A 222 -18.64 4.83 8.11
CA LEU A 222 -18.08 4.97 6.77
C LEU A 222 -18.97 4.21 5.79
N SER A 223 -19.07 4.68 4.56
CA SER A 223 -19.89 4.07 3.51
C SER A 223 -19.32 2.71 3.13
N GLU A 224 -20.23 1.74 2.96
CA GLU A 224 -19.92 0.38 2.51
C GLU A 224 -20.36 0.15 1.06
N THR A 225 -20.51 1.23 0.29
CA THR A 225 -20.93 1.16 -1.11
C THR A 225 -19.83 0.45 -1.91
N VAL A 226 -20.17 -0.69 -2.51
CA VAL A 226 -19.23 -1.48 -3.30
C VAL A 226 -18.88 -0.73 -4.58
N LEU A 227 -17.59 -0.51 -4.82
CA LEU A 227 -17.10 0.17 -6.03
C LEU A 227 -17.03 -0.75 -7.25
N TRP A 228 -16.45 -1.95 -7.08
CA TRP A 228 -16.46 -3.00 -8.10
C TRP A 228 -16.33 -4.39 -7.46
N ALA A 229 -16.78 -5.40 -8.20
CA ALA A 229 -16.60 -6.79 -7.84
C ALA A 229 -15.12 -7.21 -8.05
N PRO A 230 -14.42 -7.75 -7.04
CA PRO A 230 -13.06 -8.24 -7.17
C PRO A 230 -12.92 -9.34 -8.23
N ARG A 231 -11.77 -9.38 -8.89
CA ARG A 231 -11.43 -10.34 -9.96
C ARG A 231 -10.67 -11.56 -9.45
N ASN A 232 -10.09 -11.50 -8.26
CA ASN A 232 -9.33 -12.60 -7.67
C ASN A 232 -10.25 -13.74 -7.18
N THR A 233 -10.27 -14.84 -7.95
CA THR A 233 -11.07 -16.03 -7.68
C THR A 233 -10.40 -17.06 -6.77
N GLY A 234 -9.19 -16.78 -6.29
CA GLY A 234 -8.45 -17.66 -5.38
C GLY A 234 -7.00 -17.86 -5.78
N PHE A 235 -6.34 -18.75 -5.05
CA PHE A 235 -4.93 -19.05 -5.26
C PHE A 235 -4.78 -20.26 -6.18
N ARG A 236 -3.96 -20.15 -7.22
CA ARG A 236 -3.59 -21.30 -8.05
C ARG A 236 -2.24 -21.85 -7.62
N SER A 237 -2.22 -23.10 -7.16
CA SER A 237 -0.99 -23.79 -6.80
C SER A 237 -0.01 -23.84 -7.98
N PRO A 238 1.26 -23.40 -7.83
CA PRO A 238 2.24 -23.47 -8.90
C PRO A 238 2.67 -24.92 -9.19
N THR A 239 2.42 -25.86 -8.28
CA THR A 239 2.82 -27.26 -8.40
C THR A 239 1.69 -28.13 -8.96
N THR A 240 0.48 -27.96 -8.45
CA THR A 240 -0.67 -28.81 -8.81
C THR A 240 -1.62 -28.15 -9.80
N PHE A 241 -1.47 -26.83 -10.04
CA PHE A 241 -2.36 -26.01 -10.86
C PHE A 241 -3.83 -26.01 -10.42
N VAL A 242 -4.15 -26.61 -9.27
CA VAL A 242 -5.48 -26.58 -8.66
C VAL A 242 -5.74 -25.17 -8.13
N LEU A 243 -6.93 -24.66 -8.42
CA LEU A 243 -7.44 -23.41 -7.85
C LEU A 243 -8.03 -23.69 -6.47
N ASP A 244 -7.46 -23.08 -5.46
CA ASP A 244 -8.00 -23.03 -4.11
C ASP A 244 -8.84 -21.76 -3.96
N THR A 245 -10.16 -21.94 -4.02
CA THR A 245 -11.15 -20.87 -3.93
C THR A 245 -11.35 -20.35 -2.51
N ALA A 246 -10.78 -21.00 -1.48
CA ALA A 246 -10.80 -20.48 -0.11
C ALA A 246 -10.03 -19.16 0.03
N TYR A 247 -9.16 -18.85 -0.93
CA TYR A 247 -8.41 -17.60 -1.02
C TYR A 247 -9.05 -16.55 -1.95
N ALA A 248 -10.27 -16.80 -2.44
CA ALA A 248 -10.99 -15.84 -3.27
C ALA A 248 -11.26 -14.56 -2.48
N THR A 249 -11.18 -13.41 -3.16
CA THR A 249 -11.52 -12.13 -2.53
C THR A 249 -13.05 -11.99 -2.46
N PRO A 250 -13.64 -11.66 -1.29
CA PRO A 250 -15.09 -11.52 -1.16
C PRO A 250 -15.67 -10.52 -2.15
N VAL A 251 -16.82 -10.83 -2.75
CA VAL A 251 -17.42 -10.02 -3.84
C VAL A 251 -17.76 -8.58 -3.45
N ASN A 252 -17.89 -8.30 -2.15
CA ASN A 252 -18.23 -7.02 -1.56
C ASN A 252 -17.04 -6.37 -0.83
N ALA A 253 -15.82 -6.86 -1.06
CA ALA A 253 -14.63 -6.41 -0.35
C ALA A 253 -14.31 -4.93 -0.57
N LEU A 254 -14.38 -4.46 -1.82
CA LEU A 254 -13.98 -3.09 -2.12
C LEU A 254 -15.14 -2.12 -1.93
N LYS A 255 -15.07 -1.37 -0.84
CA LYS A 255 -16.02 -0.34 -0.43
C LYS A 255 -15.40 1.04 -0.63
N ASP A 256 -16.20 2.02 -1.03
CA ASP A 256 -15.74 3.40 -1.15
C ASP A 256 -15.19 3.94 0.18
N SER A 257 -15.75 3.53 1.33
CA SER A 257 -15.25 3.93 2.66
C SER A 257 -15.31 5.45 2.88
N LYS A 258 -16.29 6.10 2.24
CA LYS A 258 -16.55 7.54 2.35
C LYS A 258 -17.09 7.89 3.74
N PRO A 259 -16.59 8.92 4.45
CA PRO A 259 -17.23 9.38 5.69
C PRO A 259 -18.72 9.69 5.49
N GLN A 260 -19.57 9.16 6.37
CA GLN A 260 -21.02 9.40 6.33
C GLN A 260 -21.45 10.36 7.44
N THR A 261 -22.69 10.85 7.37
CA THR A 261 -23.31 11.66 8.43
C THR A 261 -23.11 11.00 9.81
N GLY A 262 -22.55 11.74 10.75
CA GLY A 262 -22.21 11.25 12.09
C GLY A 262 -20.77 10.75 12.23
N SER A 263 -20.01 10.63 11.15
CA SER A 263 -18.60 10.24 11.20
C SER A 263 -17.76 11.31 11.89
N ALA A 264 -16.88 10.87 12.81
CA ALA A 264 -15.90 11.74 13.44
C ALA A 264 -14.80 12.24 12.47
N ALA A 265 -14.76 11.73 11.23
CA ALA A 265 -13.83 12.23 10.21
C ALA A 265 -14.29 13.56 9.58
N LEU A 266 -15.59 13.88 9.67
CA LEU A 266 -16.19 15.04 9.04
C LEU A 266 -15.61 16.34 9.63
N GLY A 267 -14.97 17.15 8.79
CA GLY A 267 -14.36 18.41 9.18
C GLY A 267 -13.27 18.28 10.25
N ALA A 268 -12.67 17.10 10.41
CA ALA A 268 -11.72 16.80 11.47
C ALA A 268 -10.25 17.01 11.08
N ALA A 269 -9.97 17.38 9.83
CA ALA A 269 -8.61 17.69 9.37
C ALA A 269 -8.22 19.14 9.71
N ILE A 270 -8.07 19.43 11.00
CA ILE A 270 -7.86 20.78 11.53
C ILE A 270 -6.38 21.21 11.46
N THR A 271 -5.45 20.27 11.61
CA THR A 271 -4.01 20.51 11.68
C THR A 271 -3.23 19.58 10.75
N GLY A 272 -1.99 19.94 10.43
CA GLY A 272 -1.11 19.14 9.58
C GLY A 272 -1.44 19.27 8.10
N SER A 273 -0.90 18.35 7.31
CA SER A 273 -1.05 18.36 5.85
C SER A 273 -2.46 17.95 5.43
N VAL A 274 -3.05 18.72 4.52
CA VAL A 274 -4.35 18.42 3.90
C VAL A 274 -4.20 18.51 2.39
N SER A 275 -4.70 17.51 1.66
CA SER A 275 -4.73 17.56 0.20
C SER A 275 -5.81 18.52 -0.28
N TYR A 276 -5.54 19.28 -1.33
CA TYR A 276 -6.49 20.25 -1.87
C TYR A 276 -7.70 19.59 -2.56
N MET A 277 -7.55 18.34 -3.00
CA MET A 277 -8.59 17.54 -3.64
C MET A 277 -8.76 16.19 -2.92
N ASP A 278 -9.88 15.52 -3.16
CA ASP A 278 -10.13 14.13 -2.77
C ASP A 278 -9.66 13.14 -3.84
N ILE A 279 -9.92 11.85 -3.62
CA ILE A 279 -9.56 10.74 -4.52
C ILE A 279 -10.18 10.84 -5.93
N LEU A 280 -11.29 11.56 -6.08
CA LEU A 280 -11.96 11.78 -7.37
C LEU A 280 -11.57 13.12 -8.02
N GLY A 281 -10.71 13.91 -7.38
CA GLY A 281 -10.36 15.27 -7.84
C GLY A 281 -11.37 16.34 -7.42
N THR A 282 -12.27 16.05 -6.47
CA THR A 282 -13.20 17.03 -5.93
C THR A 282 -12.45 17.96 -4.97
N PRO A 283 -12.56 19.30 -5.11
CA PRO A 283 -11.95 20.23 -4.17
C PRO A 283 -12.46 20.01 -2.74
N ARG A 284 -11.55 20.02 -1.76
CA ARG A 284 -11.93 19.91 -0.35
C ARG A 284 -12.48 21.24 0.18
N PRO A 285 -13.48 21.21 1.09
CA PRO A 285 -13.94 22.41 1.77
C PRO A 285 -12.88 22.97 2.72
N ALA A 286 -13.03 24.23 3.15
CA ALA A 286 -12.12 24.89 4.07
C ALA A 286 -11.95 24.12 5.40
N ARG A 287 -13.00 23.47 5.87
CA ARG A 287 -12.96 22.52 6.99
C ARG A 287 -12.98 21.09 6.42
N ALA A 288 -11.82 20.61 6.02
CA ALA A 288 -11.68 19.34 5.32
C ALA A 288 -11.93 18.12 6.21
N ASP A 289 -12.41 17.04 5.59
CA ASP A 289 -12.55 15.73 6.21
C ASP A 289 -11.19 15.01 6.28
N LYS A 290 -11.04 14.10 7.25
CA LYS A 290 -9.97 13.10 7.21
C LYS A 290 -10.27 12.04 6.15
N GLY A 291 -9.22 11.36 5.68
CA GLY A 291 -9.34 10.27 4.70
C GLY A 291 -9.35 10.74 3.24
N ALA A 292 -9.51 9.76 2.34
CA ALA A 292 -9.38 9.92 0.90
C ALA A 292 -10.54 10.65 0.24
N TRP A 293 -11.71 10.68 0.88
CA TRP A 293 -12.94 11.21 0.31
C TRP A 293 -13.32 12.54 0.95
N VAL A 294 -14.04 13.37 0.20
CA VAL A 294 -14.93 14.42 0.75
C VAL A 294 -16.31 13.79 0.92
N ALA A 295 -16.99 14.06 2.04
CA ALA A 295 -18.31 13.51 2.39
C ALA A 295 -19.47 13.90 1.46
#